data_AF-A0AAV3XTF4-F1
#
_entry.id   AF-A0AAV3XTF4-F1
#
_cell.length_a   1.000
_cell.length_b   1.000
_cell.length_c   1.000
_cell.angle_alpha   90.00
_cell.angle_beta   90.00
_cell.angle_gamma   90.00
#
_symmetry.space_group_name_H-M   'P 1'
#
loop_
_entity.id
_entity.type
_entity.pdbx_description
1 polymer ?
#
loop_
_entity_poly.entity_id
_entity_poly.type
_entity_poly.pdbx_seq_one_letter_code
_entity_poly.pdbx_strand_id
1 'polypeptide(L)'
;MKKPIRILLQTTIPKTEDDWSIGRFSMLREYLASVQDEGGNNIFEVTARDRTSDDEGNDPILSNLGESDFDQLWLFALDVGDGLTEKDQAGIRAFRQQGKGILTTRDHQDMGCSMCGLGDIGDLHYFHTKNPDPDQTRCDRDDPYTTYISWPNYHSGANGDYQKIIPIDPIHPTLKNPHSPTGTIEFFPTHPHEGGIGVPPGNPQAQVIAMGKSLVTRRDFNLIVAIDRTKRASPVSLDRGSA
;
A
#
# COMPACT_ATOMS: atom_id res chain seq x y z
N MET A 1 -12.86 22.36 15.97
CA MET A 1 -11.68 21.48 15.89
C MET A 1 -11.96 20.41 14.86
N LYS A 2 -11.04 20.15 13.93
CA LYS A 2 -11.20 19.08 12.94
C LYS A 2 -10.93 17.75 13.65
N LYS A 3 -11.80 16.75 13.49
CA LYS A 3 -11.58 15.42 14.06
C LYS A 3 -10.28 14.84 13.47
N PRO A 4 -9.41 14.17 14.27
CA PRO A 4 -8.23 13.51 13.74
C PRO A 4 -8.63 12.44 12.71
N ILE A 5 -7.74 12.22 11.74
CA ILE A 5 -7.89 11.14 10.76
C ILE A 5 -7.60 9.83 11.48
N ARG A 6 -8.54 8.89 11.42
CA ARG A 6 -8.40 7.60 12.08
C ARG A 6 -7.74 6.59 11.17
N ILE A 7 -6.55 6.11 11.56
CA ILE A 7 -5.75 5.17 10.78
C ILE A 7 -5.75 3.81 11.47
N LEU A 8 -6.08 2.77 10.72
CA LEU A 8 -5.86 1.38 11.09
C LEU A 8 -4.57 0.88 10.42
N LEU A 9 -3.52 0.64 11.20
CA LEU A 9 -2.34 -0.13 10.80
C LEU A 9 -2.61 -1.62 11.07
N GLN A 10 -2.56 -2.44 10.04
CA GLN A 10 -3.01 -3.83 10.09
C GLN A 10 -2.02 -4.77 9.39
N THR A 11 -1.63 -5.87 10.02
CA THR A 11 -0.96 -6.98 9.33
C THR A 11 -1.97 -8.04 8.87
N THR A 12 -1.62 -8.84 7.86
CA THR A 12 -2.42 -10.01 7.43
C THR A 12 -2.06 -11.32 8.15
N ILE A 13 -1.17 -11.26 9.13
CA ILE A 13 -0.70 -12.41 9.91
C ILE A 13 -0.99 -12.21 11.39
N PRO A 14 -1.21 -13.29 12.16
CA PRO A 14 -1.26 -13.20 13.60
C PRO A 14 0.11 -12.85 14.18
N LYS A 15 0.13 -12.41 15.43
CA LYS A 15 1.38 -12.24 16.16
C LYS A 15 2.03 -13.61 16.39
N THR A 16 3.24 -13.77 15.90
CA THR A 16 4.12 -14.90 16.24
C THR A 16 5.33 -14.38 17.02
N GLU A 17 5.75 -15.10 18.05
CA GLU A 17 6.95 -14.73 18.82
C GLU A 17 8.18 -14.76 17.92
N ASP A 18 9.06 -13.77 18.05
CA ASP A 18 10.28 -13.57 17.25
C ASP A 18 10.11 -13.43 15.73
N ASP A 19 8.87 -13.29 15.24
CA ASP A 19 8.58 -13.09 13.82
C ASP A 19 8.08 -11.65 13.53
N TRP A 20 7.56 -11.45 12.32
CA TRP A 20 6.79 -10.29 11.93
C TRP A 20 5.52 -10.14 12.76
N SER A 21 5.25 -8.90 13.15
CA SER A 21 4.01 -8.46 13.78
C SER A 21 3.89 -6.96 13.62
N ILE A 22 2.72 -6.40 13.95
CA ILE A 22 2.50 -4.96 13.95
C ILE A 22 3.46 -4.22 14.89
N GLY A 23 4.01 -4.91 15.90
CA GLY A 23 5.01 -4.36 16.80
C GLY A 23 6.27 -3.88 16.09
N ARG A 24 6.63 -4.46 14.92
CA ARG A 24 7.76 -4.03 14.09
C ARG A 24 7.55 -2.65 13.44
N PHE A 25 6.31 -2.13 13.47
CA PHE A 25 5.92 -0.82 12.95
C PHE A 25 5.68 0.21 14.06
N SER A 26 6.19 -0.01 15.28
CA SER A 26 6.00 0.90 16.42
C SER A 26 6.49 2.32 16.14
N MET A 27 7.67 2.49 15.54
CA MET A 27 8.21 3.82 15.19
C MET A 27 7.31 4.57 14.21
N LEU A 28 6.72 3.86 13.23
CA LEU A 28 5.76 4.46 12.30
C LEU A 28 4.48 4.89 13.04
N ARG A 29 3.93 4.01 13.90
CA ARG A 29 2.74 4.32 14.70
C ARG A 29 2.99 5.53 15.60
N GLU A 30 4.12 5.57 16.30
CA GLU A 30 4.50 6.65 17.21
C GLU A 30 4.70 7.97 16.46
N TYR A 31 5.39 7.92 15.31
CA TYR A 31 5.56 9.08 14.45
C TYR A 31 4.20 9.64 14.02
N LEU A 32 3.32 8.82 13.45
CA LEU A 32 1.99 9.24 13.02
C LEU A 32 1.18 9.83 14.18
N ALA A 33 1.19 9.19 15.36
CA ALA A 33 0.49 9.68 16.54
C ALA A 33 1.06 11.00 17.10
N SER A 34 2.32 11.33 16.78
CA SER A 34 2.98 12.57 17.21
C SER A 34 2.74 13.76 16.27
N VAL A 35 2.24 13.55 15.05
CA VAL A 35 2.07 14.64 14.08
C VAL A 35 0.95 15.57 14.52
N GLN A 36 1.27 16.86 14.65
CA GLN A 36 0.37 17.91 15.10
C GLN A 36 0.18 19.00 14.04
N ASP A 37 -0.99 19.65 14.06
CA ASP A 37 -1.22 20.88 13.31
C ASP A 37 -0.55 22.10 13.99
N GLU A 38 -0.63 23.27 13.36
CA GLU A 38 -0.09 24.53 13.91
C GLU A 38 -0.68 24.91 15.28
N GLY A 39 -1.85 24.38 15.61
CA GLY A 39 -2.53 24.57 16.89
C GLY A 39 -2.14 23.53 17.96
N GLY A 40 -1.22 22.61 17.66
CA GLY A 40 -0.79 21.55 18.58
C GLY A 40 -1.78 20.38 18.70
N ASN A 41 -2.79 20.30 17.83
CA ASN A 41 -3.74 19.18 17.84
C ASN A 41 -3.20 18.02 17.02
N ASN A 42 -3.31 16.80 17.53
CA ASN A 42 -2.91 15.61 16.78
C ASN A 42 -3.74 15.48 15.49
N ILE A 43 -3.05 15.30 14.36
CA ILE A 43 -3.67 15.14 13.04
C ILE A 43 -4.23 13.72 12.88
N PHE A 44 -3.59 12.74 13.52
CA PHE A 44 -3.92 11.32 13.38
C PHE A 44 -4.28 10.67 14.72
N GLU A 45 -5.21 9.74 14.67
CA GLU A 45 -5.50 8.77 15.72
C GLU A 45 -5.21 7.38 15.16
N VAL A 46 -4.25 6.68 15.77
CA VAL A 46 -3.66 5.47 15.16
C VAL A 46 -3.97 4.22 15.99
N THR A 47 -4.71 3.30 15.42
CA THR A 47 -4.88 1.93 15.92
C THR A 47 -3.94 1.01 15.15
N ALA A 48 -3.16 0.20 15.86
CA ALA A 48 -2.24 -0.75 15.24
C ALA A 48 -2.47 -2.14 15.85
N ARG A 49 -2.71 -3.14 15.00
CA ARG A 49 -2.95 -4.52 15.45
C ARG A 49 -2.47 -5.56 14.43
N ASP A 50 -2.19 -6.75 14.97
CA ASP A 50 -2.03 -7.95 14.18
C ASP A 50 -3.39 -8.48 13.69
N ARG A 51 -3.36 -9.42 12.73
CA ARG A 51 -4.56 -10.17 12.36
C ARG A 51 -5.02 -11.00 13.55
N THR A 52 -6.33 -11.04 13.76
CA THR A 52 -6.97 -11.99 14.68
C THR A 52 -8.04 -12.77 13.93
N SER A 53 -8.46 -13.92 14.44
CA SER A 53 -9.57 -14.69 13.88
C SER A 53 -10.69 -14.86 14.90
N ASP A 54 -11.93 -14.68 14.45
CA ASP A 54 -13.12 -15.16 15.15
C ASP A 54 -13.32 -16.68 14.94
N ASP A 55 -14.42 -17.24 15.47
CA ASP A 55 -14.74 -18.67 15.36
C ASP A 55 -14.97 -19.13 13.91
N GLU A 56 -15.28 -18.21 13.00
CA GLU A 56 -15.43 -18.45 11.55
C GLU A 56 -14.11 -18.24 10.78
N GLY A 57 -13.03 -17.86 11.48
CA GLY A 57 -11.71 -17.59 10.91
C GLY A 57 -11.52 -16.16 10.38
N ASN A 58 -12.54 -15.31 10.41
CA ASN A 58 -12.49 -13.95 9.89
C ASN A 58 -11.82 -12.99 10.86
N ASP A 59 -11.22 -11.93 10.34
CA ASP A 59 -10.77 -10.84 11.19
C ASP A 59 -11.96 -9.94 11.57
N PRO A 60 -12.28 -9.78 12.86
CA PRO A 60 -13.52 -9.12 13.30
C PRO A 60 -13.60 -7.63 12.92
N ILE A 61 -12.46 -6.98 12.65
CA ILE A 61 -12.46 -5.57 12.19
C ILE A 61 -12.38 -5.52 10.67
N LEU A 62 -11.53 -6.31 10.01
CA LEU A 62 -11.42 -6.26 8.55
C LEU A 62 -12.72 -6.69 7.86
N SER A 63 -13.35 -7.76 8.36
CA SER A 63 -14.63 -8.26 7.83
C SER A 63 -15.77 -7.27 7.94
N ASN A 64 -15.71 -6.32 8.88
CA ASN A 64 -16.71 -5.27 9.09
C ASN A 64 -16.18 -3.86 8.77
N LEU A 65 -15.03 -3.75 8.08
CA LEU A 65 -14.31 -2.48 7.95
C LEU A 65 -15.13 -1.40 7.26
N GLY A 66 -15.99 -1.79 6.32
CA GLY A 66 -16.94 -0.88 5.67
C GLY A 66 -17.88 -0.17 6.65
N GLU A 67 -18.20 -0.75 7.80
CA GLU A 67 -19.08 -0.14 8.80
C GLU A 67 -18.30 0.62 9.89
N SER A 68 -16.96 0.59 9.82
CA SER A 68 -16.10 1.23 10.79
C SER A 68 -16.01 2.74 10.60
N ASP A 69 -15.50 3.40 11.63
CA ASP A 69 -15.26 4.83 11.66
C ASP A 69 -13.79 5.20 11.36
N PHE A 70 -13.00 4.25 10.85
CA PHE A 70 -11.67 4.52 10.32
C PHE A 70 -11.77 5.36 9.03
N ASP A 71 -10.74 6.17 8.80
CA ASP A 71 -10.60 6.96 7.58
C ASP A 71 -9.60 6.34 6.61
N GLN A 72 -8.62 5.62 7.15
CA GLN A 72 -7.59 4.94 6.36
C GLN A 72 -7.28 3.54 6.90
N LEU A 73 -7.03 2.62 5.98
CA LEU A 73 -6.41 1.32 6.24
C LEU A 73 -4.99 1.34 5.65
N TRP A 74 -4.00 1.01 6.46
CA TRP A 74 -2.63 0.75 6.01
C TRP A 74 -2.37 -0.73 6.27
N LEU A 75 -2.43 -1.52 5.20
CA LEU A 75 -2.36 -2.97 5.23
C LEU A 75 -0.95 -3.43 4.87
N PHE A 76 -0.28 -4.04 5.84
CA PHE A 76 1.02 -4.70 5.69
C PHE A 76 0.77 -6.19 5.42
N ALA A 77 0.77 -6.56 4.15
CA ALA A 77 0.44 -7.91 3.74
C ALA A 77 1.69 -8.81 3.76
N LEU A 78 1.76 -9.67 4.76
CA LEU A 78 2.93 -10.49 5.11
C LEU A 78 2.63 -12.00 5.05
N ASP A 79 1.39 -12.39 4.72
CA ASP A 79 0.96 -13.78 4.54
C ASP A 79 1.42 -14.34 3.20
N VAL A 80 1.25 -15.65 2.96
CA VAL A 80 1.57 -16.29 1.66
C VAL A 80 0.34 -16.86 0.97
N GLY A 81 -0.87 -16.34 1.28
CA GLY A 81 -2.07 -16.56 0.48
C GLY A 81 -3.38 -16.78 1.23
N ASP A 82 -3.35 -16.95 2.54
CA ASP A 82 -4.49 -17.24 3.41
C ASP A 82 -4.74 -16.16 4.48
N GLY A 83 -3.99 -15.05 4.44
CA GLY A 83 -4.10 -13.98 5.43
C GLY A 83 -5.37 -13.14 5.38
N LEU A 84 -6.24 -13.30 4.38
CA LEU A 84 -7.53 -12.61 4.29
C LEU A 84 -8.62 -13.57 3.81
N THR A 85 -9.69 -13.71 4.59
CA THR A 85 -10.87 -14.48 4.16
C THR A 85 -11.68 -13.69 3.13
N GLU A 86 -12.64 -14.35 2.47
CA GLU A 86 -13.57 -13.68 1.56
C GLU A 86 -14.37 -12.56 2.27
N LYS A 87 -14.69 -12.75 3.55
CA LYS A 87 -15.40 -11.76 4.38
C LYS A 87 -14.49 -10.57 4.71
N ASP A 88 -13.22 -10.82 5.06
CA ASP A 88 -12.22 -9.77 5.27
C ASP A 88 -12.06 -8.91 4.01
N GLN A 89 -11.93 -9.57 2.85
CA GLN A 89 -11.83 -8.89 1.56
C GLN A 89 -13.09 -8.09 1.24
N ALA A 90 -14.28 -8.62 1.54
CA ALA A 90 -15.55 -7.92 1.34
C ALA A 90 -15.65 -6.65 2.18
N GLY A 91 -15.26 -6.69 3.45
CA GLY A 91 -15.23 -5.53 4.33
C GLY A 91 -14.25 -4.46 3.85
N ILE A 92 -13.06 -4.84 3.39
CA ILE A 92 -12.07 -3.91 2.80
C ILE A 92 -12.59 -3.29 1.50
N ARG A 93 -13.22 -4.07 0.61
CA ARG A 93 -13.84 -3.54 -0.62
C ARG A 93 -14.96 -2.55 -0.30
N ALA A 94 -15.80 -2.83 0.70
CA ALA A 94 -16.85 -1.90 1.14
C ALA A 94 -16.25 -0.59 1.69
N PHE A 95 -15.18 -0.67 2.49
CA PHE A 95 -14.44 0.50 2.98
C PHE A 95 -13.91 1.37 1.83
N ARG A 96 -13.34 0.73 0.80
CA ARG A 96 -12.90 1.42 -0.42
C ARG A 96 -14.05 2.09 -1.18
N GLN A 97 -15.17 1.39 -1.35
CA GLN A 97 -16.37 1.89 -2.07
C GLN A 97 -16.99 3.12 -1.39
N GLN A 98 -16.89 3.22 -0.06
CA GLN A 98 -17.32 4.42 0.68
C GLN A 98 -16.37 5.60 0.51
N GLY A 99 -15.28 5.42 -0.23
CA GLY A 99 -14.30 6.46 -0.41
C GLY A 99 -13.48 6.68 0.86
N LYS A 100 -13.02 5.61 1.50
CA LYS A 100 -11.95 5.66 2.50
C LYS A 100 -10.57 5.44 1.85
N GLY A 101 -9.49 5.80 2.55
CA GLY A 101 -8.12 5.69 2.05
C GLY A 101 -7.53 4.31 2.30
N ILE A 102 -6.78 3.75 1.34
CA ILE A 102 -6.09 2.47 1.55
C ILE A 102 -4.64 2.62 1.05
N LEU A 103 -3.70 2.22 1.90
CA LEU A 103 -2.31 1.98 1.57
C LEU A 103 -2.06 0.48 1.74
N THR A 104 -1.46 -0.17 0.75
CA THR A 104 -1.06 -1.58 0.84
C THR A 104 0.41 -1.73 0.57
N THR A 105 1.11 -2.51 1.39
CA THR A 105 2.49 -2.94 1.12
C THR A 105 2.56 -4.45 1.21
N ARG A 106 3.55 -5.01 0.52
CA ARG A 106 3.87 -6.44 0.49
C ARG A 106 5.35 -6.60 0.15
N ASP A 107 5.81 -7.84 0.08
CA ASP A 107 7.22 -8.16 -0.20
C ASP A 107 7.34 -9.04 -1.46
N HIS A 108 8.46 -9.73 -1.67
CA HIS A 108 8.75 -10.63 -2.77
C HIS A 108 7.76 -11.78 -2.99
N GLN A 109 7.85 -12.39 -4.18
CA GLN A 109 7.09 -13.56 -4.62
C GLN A 109 5.60 -13.48 -4.31
N ASP A 110 5.13 -14.37 -3.44
CA ASP A 110 3.74 -14.56 -3.04
C ASP A 110 3.45 -13.94 -1.66
N MET A 111 4.42 -13.26 -1.04
CA MET A 111 4.16 -12.56 0.21
C MET A 111 3.17 -11.42 -0.03
N GLY A 112 2.02 -11.49 0.65
CA GLY A 112 0.86 -10.62 0.52
C GLY A 112 -0.17 -11.07 -0.52
N CYS A 113 -0.07 -12.26 -1.11
CA CYS A 113 -0.95 -12.66 -2.22
C CYS A 113 -2.42 -12.93 -1.83
N SER A 114 -2.78 -12.88 -0.53
CA SER A 114 -4.18 -12.79 -0.10
C SER A 114 -4.87 -11.51 -0.59
N MET A 115 -4.11 -10.46 -0.91
CA MET A 115 -4.64 -9.19 -1.42
C MET A 115 -5.23 -9.28 -2.84
N CYS A 116 -4.99 -10.36 -3.59
CA CYS A 116 -5.57 -10.54 -4.93
C CYS A 116 -7.10 -10.46 -4.92
N GLY A 117 -7.76 -10.77 -3.79
CA GLY A 117 -9.21 -10.64 -3.66
C GLY A 117 -9.72 -9.21 -3.43
N LEU A 118 -8.86 -8.19 -3.38
CA LEU A 118 -9.24 -6.81 -3.03
C LEU A 118 -9.75 -5.96 -4.22
N GLY A 119 -10.13 -6.61 -5.33
CA GLY A 119 -10.64 -5.93 -6.52
C GLY A 119 -9.55 -5.10 -7.21
N ASP A 120 -9.85 -3.85 -7.54
CA ASP A 120 -8.95 -2.95 -8.28
C ASP A 120 -7.61 -2.70 -7.57
N ILE A 121 -7.52 -2.86 -6.25
CA ILE A 121 -6.25 -2.88 -5.50
C ILE A 121 -5.48 -4.16 -5.80
N GLY A 122 -6.14 -5.32 -5.71
CA GLY A 122 -5.51 -6.63 -5.91
C GLY A 122 -4.97 -6.78 -7.33
N ASP A 123 -5.66 -6.24 -8.33
CA ASP A 123 -5.25 -6.27 -9.74
C ASP A 123 -3.93 -5.55 -10.01
N LEU A 124 -3.50 -4.65 -9.11
CA LEU A 124 -2.21 -3.94 -9.23
C LEU A 124 -1.00 -4.77 -8.77
N HIS A 125 -1.22 -5.85 -8.01
CA HIS A 125 -0.15 -6.63 -7.40
C HIS A 125 0.08 -7.92 -8.17
N TYR A 126 1.33 -8.12 -8.62
CA TYR A 126 1.73 -9.32 -9.33
C TYR A 126 2.53 -10.27 -8.43
N PHE A 127 2.11 -11.53 -8.34
CA PHE A 127 2.78 -12.54 -7.52
C PHE A 127 3.28 -13.70 -8.37
N HIS A 128 4.02 -14.62 -7.77
CA HIS A 128 4.58 -15.76 -8.48
C HIS A 128 3.49 -16.74 -8.95
N THR A 129 2.57 -17.06 -8.05
CA THR A 129 1.52 -18.08 -8.28
C THR A 129 0.14 -17.48 -8.52
N LYS A 130 -0.08 -16.23 -8.10
CA LYS A 130 -1.35 -15.52 -8.26
C LYS A 130 -1.14 -14.21 -9.01
N ASN A 131 -1.97 -13.94 -10.02
CA ASN A 131 -1.89 -12.71 -10.83
C ASN A 131 -0.45 -12.44 -11.35
N PRO A 132 0.20 -13.36 -12.09
CA PRO A 132 1.58 -13.14 -12.53
C PRO A 132 1.70 -11.90 -13.42
N ASP A 133 2.90 -11.32 -13.46
CA ASP A 133 3.16 -10.12 -14.24
C ASP A 133 2.80 -10.36 -15.72
N PRO A 134 1.99 -9.47 -16.35
CA PRO A 134 1.64 -9.62 -17.75
C PRO A 134 2.85 -9.52 -18.69
N ASP A 135 3.92 -8.84 -18.28
CA ASP A 135 5.20 -8.85 -18.98
C ASP A 135 6.00 -10.09 -18.56
N GLN A 136 6.00 -11.11 -19.41
CA GLN A 136 6.70 -12.38 -19.15
C GLN A 136 8.21 -12.19 -18.90
N THR A 137 8.83 -11.09 -19.34
CA THR A 137 10.24 -10.82 -19.06
C THR A 137 10.51 -10.45 -17.61
N ARG A 138 9.46 -10.08 -16.85
CA ARG A 138 9.47 -9.82 -15.40
C ARG A 138 9.17 -11.08 -14.58
N CYS A 139 8.72 -12.14 -15.23
CA CYS A 139 8.50 -13.46 -14.65
C CYS A 139 9.80 -14.29 -14.60
N ASP A 140 10.90 -13.64 -14.23
CA ASP A 140 12.22 -14.25 -14.10
C ASP A 140 12.95 -13.68 -12.88
N ARG A 141 13.89 -14.45 -12.33
CA ARG A 141 14.61 -14.11 -11.11
C ARG A 141 15.52 -12.89 -11.33
N ASP A 142 15.23 -11.81 -10.61
CA ASP A 142 16.02 -10.57 -10.63
C ASP A 142 17.21 -10.62 -9.65
N ASP A 143 16.98 -11.08 -8.41
CA ASP A 143 18.04 -11.34 -7.42
C ASP A 143 18.58 -12.78 -7.54
N PRO A 144 19.81 -13.01 -8.05
CA PRO A 144 20.41 -14.33 -8.15
C PRO A 144 21.04 -14.82 -6.84
N TYR A 145 21.22 -13.95 -5.84
CA TYR A 145 21.91 -14.29 -4.59
C TYR A 145 20.97 -14.99 -3.61
N THR A 146 19.71 -14.56 -3.57
CA THR A 146 18.71 -15.15 -2.69
C THR A 146 18.04 -16.34 -3.36
N THR A 147 18.72 -17.49 -3.38
CA THR A 147 18.37 -18.64 -4.24
C THR A 147 17.04 -19.33 -3.90
N TYR A 148 16.51 -19.13 -2.70
CA TYR A 148 15.23 -19.68 -2.26
C TYR A 148 14.04 -18.76 -2.59
N ILE A 149 14.30 -17.54 -3.05
CA ILE A 149 13.28 -16.60 -3.53
C ILE A 149 13.32 -16.60 -5.07
N SER A 150 12.15 -16.77 -5.69
CA SER A 150 11.95 -16.62 -7.14
C SER A 150 11.52 -15.18 -7.48
N TRP A 151 10.68 -14.99 -8.48
CA TRP A 151 10.16 -13.70 -8.90
C TRP A 151 8.70 -13.47 -8.43
N PRO A 152 8.24 -12.21 -8.33
CA PRO A 152 9.06 -10.99 -8.41
C PRO A 152 9.90 -10.81 -7.15
N ASN A 153 11.16 -10.37 -7.31
CA ASN A 153 12.09 -10.11 -6.21
C ASN A 153 13.19 -9.16 -6.67
N TYR A 154 12.85 -7.86 -6.84
CA TYR A 154 13.83 -6.88 -7.28
C TYR A 154 14.76 -6.49 -6.14
N HIS A 155 16.06 -6.46 -6.40
CA HIS A 155 17.04 -6.14 -5.37
C HIS A 155 17.25 -4.62 -5.25
N SER A 156 16.59 -3.96 -4.31
CA SER A 156 16.66 -2.50 -4.18
C SER A 156 17.80 -1.98 -3.28
N GLY A 157 18.42 -2.85 -2.45
CA GLY A 157 19.46 -2.44 -1.50
C GLY A 157 19.57 -3.36 -0.28
N ALA A 158 19.95 -2.80 0.87
CA ALA A 158 20.10 -3.53 2.13
C ALA A 158 19.25 -2.92 3.26
N ASN A 159 18.84 -3.74 4.23
CA ASN A 159 18.14 -3.26 5.42
C ASN A 159 18.90 -2.11 6.10
N GLY A 160 18.22 -0.99 6.33
CA GLY A 160 18.79 0.20 6.95
C GLY A 160 19.42 1.21 5.98
N ASP A 161 19.47 0.89 4.69
CA ASP A 161 19.93 1.81 3.64
C ASP A 161 18.73 2.56 2.99
N TYR A 162 19.00 3.31 1.93
CA TYR A 162 18.00 3.99 1.11
C TYR A 162 18.23 3.76 -0.39
N GLN A 163 17.14 3.67 -1.15
CA GLN A 163 17.16 3.62 -2.61
C GLN A 163 16.75 4.98 -3.19
N LYS A 164 17.44 5.42 -4.25
CA LYS A 164 16.97 6.55 -5.05
C LYS A 164 15.78 6.12 -5.89
N ILE A 165 14.69 6.87 -5.82
CA ILE A 165 13.51 6.60 -6.64
C ILE A 165 13.53 7.44 -7.92
N ILE A 166 12.76 6.99 -8.91
CA ILE A 166 12.52 7.68 -10.17
C ILE A 166 11.04 8.11 -10.18
N PRO A 167 10.71 9.36 -9.77
CA PRO A 167 9.36 9.88 -9.88
C PRO A 167 8.90 9.93 -11.34
N ILE A 168 7.63 9.66 -11.60
CA ILE A 168 7.03 9.71 -12.93
C ILE A 168 6.31 11.03 -13.13
N ASP A 169 6.54 11.65 -14.29
CA ASP A 169 5.84 12.87 -14.68
C ASP A 169 4.42 12.58 -15.22
N PRO A 170 3.42 13.42 -14.88
CA PRO A 170 3.52 14.55 -13.97
C PRO A 170 3.64 14.12 -12.49
N ILE A 171 4.51 14.78 -11.72
CA ILE A 171 4.77 14.43 -10.32
C ILE A 171 3.48 14.39 -9.48
N HIS A 172 3.16 13.19 -9.00
CA HIS A 172 2.00 12.93 -8.17
C HIS A 172 2.07 13.71 -6.84
N PRO A 173 0.96 14.27 -6.31
CA PRO A 173 0.96 15.06 -5.08
C PRO A 173 1.58 14.36 -3.86
N THR A 174 1.49 13.02 -3.77
CA THR A 174 2.09 12.25 -2.65
C THR A 174 3.61 12.20 -2.69
N LEU A 175 4.24 12.53 -3.81
CA LEU A 175 5.70 12.58 -3.96
C LEU A 175 6.24 14.00 -3.84
N LYS A 176 5.39 15.01 -3.64
CA LYS A 176 5.85 16.39 -3.45
C LYS A 176 6.43 16.55 -2.06
N ASN A 177 7.62 17.15 -1.99
CA ASN A 177 8.26 17.52 -0.74
C ASN A 177 8.88 18.91 -0.89
N PRO A 178 8.20 19.99 -0.43
CA PRO A 178 8.70 21.35 -0.58
C PRO A 178 9.98 21.63 0.23
N HIS A 179 10.35 20.75 1.16
CA HIS A 179 11.58 20.84 1.94
C HIS A 179 12.77 20.13 1.28
N SER A 180 12.53 19.39 0.20
CA SER A 180 13.59 18.77 -0.61
C SER A 180 14.18 19.77 -1.60
N PRO A 181 15.50 19.74 -1.91
CA PRO A 181 16.10 20.57 -2.94
C PRO A 181 15.44 20.45 -4.32
N THR A 182 14.87 19.29 -4.64
CA THR A 182 14.18 19.03 -5.91
C THR A 182 12.68 19.32 -5.86
N GLY A 183 12.13 19.63 -4.68
CA GLY A 183 10.70 19.74 -4.46
C GLY A 183 9.96 18.39 -4.46
N THR A 184 10.68 17.27 -4.55
CA THR A 184 10.11 15.91 -4.56
C THR A 184 10.79 15.00 -3.53
N ILE A 185 10.13 13.92 -3.16
CA ILE A 185 10.77 12.81 -2.45
C ILE A 185 11.75 12.15 -3.42
N GLU A 186 13.01 12.00 -3.01
CA GLU A 186 14.09 11.45 -3.84
C GLU A 186 14.53 10.06 -3.40
N PHE A 187 14.26 9.71 -2.14
CA PHE A 187 14.75 8.48 -1.53
C PHE A 187 13.65 7.82 -0.72
N PHE A 188 13.59 6.49 -0.81
CA PHE A 188 12.85 5.66 0.12
C PHE A 188 13.80 4.72 0.86
N PRO A 189 13.41 4.24 2.06
CA PRO A 189 14.07 3.09 2.66
C PRO A 189 14.12 1.92 1.67
N THR A 190 15.19 1.15 1.74
CA THR A 190 15.32 -0.07 0.93
C THR A 190 15.28 -1.31 1.81
N HIS A 191 14.85 -2.40 1.19
CA HIS A 191 14.93 -3.76 1.68
C HIS A 191 15.54 -4.60 0.53
N PRO A 192 16.32 -5.66 0.78
CA PRO A 192 16.88 -6.50 -0.29
C PRO A 192 15.88 -7.12 -1.26
N HIS A 193 14.59 -7.09 -0.93
CA HIS A 193 13.55 -7.75 -1.69
C HIS A 193 12.41 -6.77 -1.99
N GLU A 194 12.01 -6.68 -3.25
CA GLU A 194 10.88 -5.88 -3.68
C GLU A 194 9.95 -6.68 -4.58
N GLY A 195 8.67 -6.48 -4.37
CA GLY A 195 7.61 -7.07 -5.16
C GLY A 195 7.43 -6.48 -6.56
N GLY A 196 6.52 -7.06 -7.34
CA GLY A 196 6.09 -6.55 -8.66
C GLY A 196 4.70 -5.93 -8.63
N ILE A 197 4.59 -4.64 -8.91
CA ILE A 197 3.29 -3.98 -9.06
C ILE A 197 3.16 -3.38 -10.45
N GLY A 198 1.93 -3.13 -10.90
CA GLY A 198 1.68 -2.52 -12.19
C GLY A 198 0.28 -1.94 -12.31
N VAL A 199 0.02 -1.37 -13.48
CA VAL A 199 -1.30 -0.87 -13.83
C VAL A 199 -1.89 -1.83 -14.86
N PRO A 200 -2.91 -2.63 -14.50
CA PRO A 200 -3.55 -3.52 -15.46
C PRO A 200 -4.26 -2.69 -16.55
N PRO A 201 -4.38 -3.22 -17.77
CA PRO A 201 -5.14 -2.57 -18.83
C PRO A 201 -6.57 -2.28 -18.37
N GLY A 202 -7.08 -1.08 -18.65
CA GLY A 202 -8.48 -0.73 -18.39
C GLY A 202 -8.78 -0.06 -17.04
N ASN A 203 -7.76 0.21 -16.21
CA ASN A 203 -7.93 1.08 -15.03
C ASN A 203 -7.40 2.50 -15.30
N PRO A 204 -8.23 3.44 -15.79
CA PRO A 204 -7.78 4.80 -16.12
C PRO A 204 -7.46 5.67 -14.88
N GLN A 205 -7.78 5.17 -13.69
CA GLN A 205 -7.53 5.86 -12.42
C GLN A 205 -6.21 5.45 -11.78
N ALA A 206 -5.61 4.35 -12.27
CA ALA A 206 -4.35 3.84 -11.77
C ALA A 206 -3.17 4.38 -12.58
N GLN A 207 -2.10 4.76 -11.89
CA GLN A 207 -0.85 5.22 -12.52
C GLN A 207 0.36 4.80 -11.69
N VAL A 208 1.43 4.40 -12.36
CA VAL A 208 2.76 4.29 -11.73
C VAL A 208 3.24 5.72 -11.44
N ILE A 209 3.55 6.01 -10.18
CA ILE A 209 4.02 7.34 -9.77
C ILE A 209 5.50 7.38 -9.39
N ALA A 210 6.08 6.22 -9.06
CA ALA A 210 7.50 6.08 -8.79
C ALA A 210 8.01 4.70 -9.23
N MET A 211 9.24 4.67 -9.74
CA MET A 211 9.97 3.45 -10.06
C MET A 211 11.23 3.34 -9.21
N GLY A 212 11.67 2.11 -8.99
CA GLY A 212 13.00 1.76 -8.48
C GLY A 212 13.86 1.15 -9.59
N LYS A 213 15.14 0.92 -9.29
CA LYS A 213 16.08 0.24 -10.19
C LYS A 213 16.81 -0.85 -9.43
N SER A 214 16.72 -2.09 -9.91
CA SER A 214 17.45 -3.22 -9.33
C SER A 214 18.95 -2.94 -9.34
N LEU A 215 19.62 -3.15 -8.21
CA LEU A 215 21.06 -2.99 -8.11
C LEU A 215 21.81 -4.10 -8.85
N VAL A 216 21.17 -5.26 -9.05
CA VAL A 216 21.79 -6.42 -9.68
C VAL A 216 21.63 -6.39 -11.20
N THR A 217 20.38 -6.36 -11.68
CA THR A 217 20.10 -6.44 -13.13
C THR A 217 20.07 -5.07 -13.80
N ARG A 218 20.04 -3.98 -13.01
CA ARG A 218 19.84 -2.60 -13.48
C ARG A 218 18.47 -2.33 -14.12
N ARG A 219 17.57 -3.31 -14.05
CA ARG A 219 16.19 -3.23 -14.54
C ARG A 219 15.37 -2.25 -13.70
N ASP A 220 14.55 -1.46 -14.38
CA ASP A 220 13.57 -0.61 -13.72
C ASP A 220 12.31 -1.41 -13.36
N PHE A 221 11.78 -1.14 -12.18
CA PHE A 221 10.57 -1.75 -11.67
C PHE A 221 9.65 -0.71 -11.04
N ASN A 222 8.35 -0.97 -11.07
CA ASN A 222 7.38 -0.06 -10.45
C ASN A 222 7.49 -0.20 -8.93
N LEU A 223 7.62 0.93 -8.23
CA LEU A 223 7.76 0.96 -6.78
C LEU A 223 6.50 1.49 -6.10
N ILE A 224 5.81 2.45 -6.73
CA ILE A 224 4.51 2.93 -6.26
C ILE A 224 3.54 3.06 -7.43
N VAL A 225 2.36 2.46 -7.26
CA VAL A 225 1.17 2.71 -8.07
C VAL A 225 0.12 3.41 -7.20
N ALA A 226 -0.49 4.48 -7.72
CA ALA A 226 -1.59 5.17 -7.08
C ALA A 226 -2.88 4.93 -7.87
N ILE A 227 -4.00 4.78 -7.16
CA ILE A 227 -5.35 4.85 -7.74
C ILE A 227 -6.02 6.12 -7.20
N ASP A 228 -6.17 7.11 -8.06
CA ASP A 228 -6.84 8.36 -7.71
C ASP A 228 -8.34 8.25 -7.93
N ARG A 229 -9.12 8.90 -7.07
CA ARG A 229 -10.52 9.12 -7.41
C ARG A 229 -10.57 10.05 -8.60
N THR A 230 -11.43 9.74 -9.57
CA THR A 230 -11.89 10.76 -10.51
C THR A 230 -12.36 11.96 -9.68
N LYS A 231 -11.83 13.15 -9.99
CA LYS A 231 -12.39 14.40 -9.45
C LYS A 231 -13.89 14.31 -9.63
N ARG A 232 -14.67 14.34 -8.54
CA ARG A 232 -16.11 14.59 -8.65
C ARG A 232 -16.23 15.84 -9.53
N ALA A 233 -16.93 15.73 -10.66
CA ALA A 233 -17.29 16.91 -11.42
C ALA A 233 -17.89 17.89 -10.41
N SER A 234 -17.36 19.13 -10.40
CA SER A 234 -17.90 20.18 -9.54
C SER A 234 -19.41 20.19 -9.69
N PRO A 235 -20.19 20.33 -8.59
CA PRO A 235 -21.63 20.44 -8.73
C PRO A 235 -21.88 21.62 -9.67
N VAL A 236 -22.56 21.35 -10.79
CA VAL A 236 -23.00 22.38 -11.73
C VAL A 236 -23.74 23.40 -10.89
N SER A 237 -23.19 24.61 -10.79
CA SER A 237 -23.91 25.75 -10.26
C SER A 237 -25.11 25.95 -11.19
N LEU A 238 -26.27 25.46 -10.76
CA LEU A 238 -27.54 25.89 -11.34
C LEU A 238 -27.67 27.36 -11.02
N ASP A 239 -27.24 28.17 -11.99
CA ASP A 239 -27.50 29.59 -12.05
C ASP A 239 -29.01 29.77 -12.00
N ARG A 240 -29.52 30.21 -10.85
CA ARG A 240 -30.90 30.66 -10.75
C ARG A 240 -30.95 32.03 -11.40
N GLY A 241 -31.14 32.01 -12.72
CA GLY A 241 -31.57 33.17 -13.49
C GLY A 241 -32.80 33.79 -12.80
N SER A 242 -32.63 35.02 -12.36
CA SER A 242 -33.71 35.88 -11.88
C SER A 242 -34.44 36.41 -13.11
N ALA A 243 -35.75 36.17 -13.17
CA ALA A 243 -36.71 36.92 -13.97
C ALA A 243 -37.89 37.27 -13.05
#